data_AF-A0AAE1F1H9-F1
#
_entry.id   AF-A0AAE1F1H9-F1
#
_cell.length_a   1.000
_cell.length_b   1.000
_cell.length_c   1.000
_cell.angle_alpha   90.00
_cell.angle_beta   90.00
_cell.angle_gamma   90.00
#
_symmetry.space_group_name_H-M   'P 1'
#
loop_
_entity.id
_entity.type
_entity.pdbx_description
1 polymer ?
#
loop_
_entity_poly.entity_id
_entity_poly.type
_entity_poly.pdbx_seq_one_letter_code
_entity_poly.pdbx_strand_id
1 'polypeptide(L)'
;MPNYGSFVPEALKESDNPAYATLGETLYLPPTIEPDDILGDLVPLLVQGDHAIMVTLDYVIFHRYNRSLSLVTYVLDEKLYMGHMSWWLPLNTPYTSTVSRHLINLLENGVLRKIYRNYVGHVIRDVQQLRENEALTLAHLQGAFILRGIGLLTGLLFLLVERLA
;
A
#
# COMPACT_ATOMS: atom_id res chain seq x y z
N MET A 1 22.61 7.00 -12.44
CA MET A 1 21.19 6.60 -12.33
C MET A 1 20.66 6.45 -13.74
N PRO A 2 19.92 5.38 -14.06
CA PRO A 2 19.24 5.27 -15.34
C PRO A 2 18.35 6.49 -15.54
N ASN A 3 18.28 6.98 -16.78
CA ASN A 3 17.55 8.19 -17.13
C ASN A 3 16.05 7.84 -17.22
N TYR A 4 15.43 7.59 -16.05
CA TYR A 4 13.98 7.41 -15.98
C TYR A 4 13.34 8.77 -16.27
N GLY A 5 13.00 8.98 -17.55
CA GLY A 5 12.41 10.23 -18.05
C GLY A 5 11.04 10.53 -17.46
N SER A 6 10.36 11.52 -18.02
CA SER A 6 9.06 12.05 -17.58
C SER A 6 7.96 10.98 -17.44
N PHE A 7 8.12 9.83 -18.08
CA PHE A 7 7.19 8.71 -18.07
C PHE A 7 7.90 7.40 -17.71
N VAL A 8 7.61 6.92 -16.50
CA VAL A 8 8.16 5.67 -15.95
C VAL A 8 7.98 4.46 -16.87
N PRO A 9 6.81 4.24 -17.52
CA PRO A 9 6.62 3.07 -18.38
C PRO A 9 7.55 3.05 -19.60
N GLU A 10 7.80 4.21 -20.21
CA GLU A 10 8.68 4.34 -21.38
C GLU A 10 10.12 4.00 -21.00
N ALA A 11 10.59 4.54 -19.87
CA ALA A 11 11.93 4.27 -19.38
C ALA A 11 12.12 2.82 -18.91
N LEU A 12 11.06 2.14 -18.46
CA LEU A 12 11.12 0.72 -18.09
C LEU A 12 11.23 -0.18 -19.34
N LYS A 13 10.56 0.18 -20.44
CA LYS A 13 10.66 -0.54 -21.73
C LYS A 13 12.08 -0.54 -22.29
N GLU A 14 12.80 0.57 -22.11
CA GLU A 14 14.19 0.72 -22.58
C GLU A 14 15.24 0.12 -21.63
N SER A 15 14.82 -0.53 -20.55
CA SER A 15 15.75 -1.10 -19.57
C SER A 15 16.46 -2.35 -20.10
N ASP A 16 17.78 -2.45 -19.86
CA ASP A 16 18.56 -3.66 -20.14
C ASP A 16 18.10 -4.89 -19.32
N ASN A 17 17.33 -4.69 -18.25
CA ASN A 17 16.80 -5.77 -17.44
C ASN A 17 15.48 -6.31 -18.04
N PRO A 18 15.42 -7.60 -18.42
CA PRO A 18 14.23 -8.16 -19.06
C PRO A 18 12.97 -8.10 -18.18
N ALA A 19 13.11 -8.17 -16.86
CA ALA A 19 11.99 -8.04 -15.93
C ALA A 19 11.37 -6.63 -15.95
N TYR A 20 12.22 -5.60 -16.04
CA TYR A 20 11.76 -4.21 -16.13
C TYR A 20 11.20 -3.87 -17.51
N ALA A 21 11.79 -4.41 -18.58
CA ALA A 21 11.22 -4.30 -19.93
C ALA A 21 9.80 -4.88 -19.99
N THR A 22 9.62 -6.09 -19.46
CA THR A 22 8.31 -6.75 -19.37
C THR A 22 7.32 -5.92 -18.54
N LEU A 23 7.78 -5.40 -17.40
CA LEU A 23 6.94 -4.53 -16.56
C LEU A 23 6.50 -3.28 -17.33
N GLY A 24 7.41 -2.63 -18.06
CA GLY A 24 7.11 -1.46 -18.90
C GLY A 24 6.06 -1.73 -19.98
N GLU A 25 6.03 -2.94 -20.55
CA GLU A 25 4.99 -3.35 -21.52
C GLU A 25 3.62 -3.61 -20.88
N THR A 26 3.61 -4.11 -19.65
CA THR A 26 2.37 -4.45 -18.91
C THR A 26 1.74 -3.29 -18.16
N LEU A 27 2.47 -2.18 -17.96
CA LEU A 27 1.96 -1.03 -17.22
C LEU A 27 0.82 -0.34 -17.97
N TYR A 28 -0.36 -0.38 -17.37
CA TYR A 28 -1.54 0.32 -17.84
C TYR A 28 -1.50 1.79 -17.42
N LEU A 29 -1.52 2.69 -18.41
CA LEU A 29 -1.77 4.11 -18.21
C LEU A 29 -3.20 4.41 -18.63
N PRO A 30 -4.07 4.93 -17.74
CA PRO A 30 -5.42 5.32 -18.13
C PRO A 30 -5.35 6.45 -19.19
N PRO A 31 -6.22 6.40 -20.21
CA PRO A 31 -6.20 7.35 -21.33
C PRO A 31 -6.58 8.78 -20.93
N THR A 32 -7.32 8.91 -19.82
CA THR A 32 -7.72 10.17 -19.22
C THR A 32 -7.25 10.15 -17.78
N ILE A 33 -6.50 11.18 -17.39
CA ILE A 33 -6.09 11.39 -16.01
C ILE A 33 -6.66 12.73 -15.61
N GLU A 34 -7.58 12.75 -14.65
CA GLU A 34 -7.97 14.01 -14.03
C GLU A 34 -6.79 14.57 -13.22
N PRO A 35 -6.33 15.80 -13.51
CA PRO A 35 -5.14 16.35 -12.85
C PRO A 35 -5.31 16.46 -11.33
N ASP A 36 -6.53 16.70 -10.88
CA ASP A 36 -6.88 16.91 -9.48
C ASP A 36 -7.12 15.60 -8.73
N ASP A 37 -7.43 14.50 -9.43
CA ASP A 37 -7.62 13.18 -8.85
C ASP A 37 -7.12 12.03 -9.74
N ILE A 38 -5.80 11.90 -9.83
CA ILE A 38 -5.11 10.86 -10.62
C ILE A 38 -5.54 9.44 -10.20
N LEU A 39 -5.91 9.23 -8.94
CA LEU A 39 -6.30 7.91 -8.42
C LEU A 39 -7.81 7.66 -8.48
N GLY A 40 -8.63 8.66 -8.83
CA GLY A 40 -10.09 8.58 -8.85
C GLY A 40 -10.57 7.37 -9.65
N ASP A 41 -10.13 7.30 -10.90
CA ASP A 41 -10.51 6.23 -11.83
C ASP A 41 -9.80 4.90 -11.57
N LEU A 42 -8.66 4.92 -10.85
CA LEU A 42 -7.86 3.73 -10.58
C LEU A 42 -8.31 2.97 -9.32
N VAL A 43 -8.90 3.66 -8.35
CA VAL A 43 -9.37 3.03 -7.10
C VAL A 43 -10.44 1.96 -7.33
N PRO A 44 -11.46 2.15 -8.19
CA PRO A 44 -12.43 1.09 -8.49
C PRO A 44 -11.78 -0.19 -9.03
N LEU A 45 -10.79 -0.05 -9.93
CA LEU A 45 -10.05 -1.18 -10.50
C LEU A 45 -9.20 -1.91 -9.45
N LEU A 46 -8.66 -1.16 -8.48
CA LEU A 46 -7.95 -1.71 -7.32
C LEU A 46 -8.89 -2.50 -6.40
N VAL A 47 -10.08 -1.95 -6.09
CA VAL A 47 -11.06 -2.59 -5.19
C VAL A 47 -11.68 -3.84 -5.82
N GLN A 48 -11.84 -3.86 -7.15
CA GLN A 48 -12.28 -5.05 -7.89
C GLN A 48 -11.24 -6.19 -7.84
N GLY A 49 -9.98 -5.88 -7.52
CA GLY A 49 -8.89 -6.86 -7.42
C GLY A 49 -8.21 -7.18 -8.76
N ASP A 50 -8.58 -6.48 -9.83
CA ASP A 50 -8.04 -6.70 -11.17
C ASP A 50 -6.69 -6.02 -11.39
N HIS A 51 -6.44 -4.91 -10.69
CA HIS A 51 -5.27 -4.06 -10.91
C HIS A 51 -4.52 -3.75 -9.62
N ALA A 52 -3.20 -3.59 -9.74
CA ALA A 52 -2.36 -3.01 -8.70
C ALA A 52 -1.96 -1.58 -9.09
N ILE A 53 -1.97 -0.67 -8.13
CA ILE A 53 -1.53 0.71 -8.34
C ILE A 53 -0.09 0.83 -7.85
N MET A 54 0.78 1.35 -8.73
CA MET A 54 2.19 1.59 -8.43
C MET A 54 2.50 3.08 -8.49
N VAL A 55 2.83 3.65 -7.33
CA VAL A 55 3.15 5.08 -7.12
C VAL A 55 4.10 5.21 -5.93
N THR A 56 4.52 6.43 -5.61
CA THR A 56 5.35 6.72 -4.44
C THR A 56 4.65 6.29 -3.15
N LEU A 57 5.41 5.65 -2.25
CA LEU A 57 4.90 5.07 -1.01
C LEU A 57 4.08 6.07 -0.17
N ASP A 58 4.59 7.28 0.01
CA ASP A 58 3.94 8.32 0.82
C ASP A 58 2.57 8.70 0.26
N TYR A 59 2.46 8.74 -1.07
CA TYR A 59 1.22 9.06 -1.76
C TYR A 59 0.19 7.93 -1.61
N VAL A 60 0.61 6.68 -1.71
CA VAL A 60 -0.25 5.52 -1.45
C VAL A 60 -0.77 5.54 -0.01
N ILE A 61 0.10 5.78 0.97
CA ILE A 61 -0.29 5.83 2.39
C ILE A 61 -1.33 6.93 2.63
N PHE A 62 -1.10 8.13 2.09
CA PHE A 62 -2.02 9.27 2.19
C PHE A 62 -3.41 8.93 1.61
N HIS A 63 -3.47 8.42 0.38
CA HIS A 63 -4.75 8.13 -0.27
C HIS A 63 -5.47 6.93 0.33
N ARG A 64 -4.73 5.90 0.77
CA ARG A 64 -5.28 4.73 1.45
C ARG A 64 -5.98 5.13 2.76
N TYR A 65 -5.39 6.07 3.49
CA TYR A 65 -6.00 6.65 4.69
C TYR A 65 -7.22 7.51 4.36
N ASN A 66 -7.06 8.53 3.49
CA ASN A 66 -8.12 9.49 3.20
C ASN A 66 -9.36 8.88 2.53
N ARG A 67 -9.19 7.79 1.78
CA ARG A 67 -10.29 7.07 1.12
C ARG A 67 -10.79 5.85 1.91
N SER A 68 -10.31 5.65 3.14
CA SER A 68 -10.68 4.50 3.97
C SER A 68 -10.42 3.13 3.32
N LEU A 69 -9.41 3.05 2.43
CA LEU A 69 -9.04 1.82 1.72
C LEU A 69 -8.16 0.88 2.56
N SER A 70 -7.88 1.24 3.80
CA SER A 70 -6.94 0.55 4.69
C SER A 70 -7.35 -0.89 5.07
N LEU A 71 -8.64 -1.22 4.98
CA LEU A 71 -9.14 -2.55 5.30
C LEU A 71 -9.17 -3.48 4.09
N VAL A 72 -9.34 -2.92 2.89
CA VAL A 72 -9.53 -3.68 1.63
C VAL A 72 -8.27 -3.77 0.78
N THR A 73 -7.26 -2.95 1.05
CA THR A 73 -5.99 -2.94 0.30
C THR A 73 -4.80 -3.22 1.20
N TYR A 74 -3.75 -3.81 0.63
CA TYR A 74 -2.43 -3.90 1.25
C TYR A 74 -1.41 -3.13 0.42
N VAL A 75 -0.30 -2.76 1.04
CA VAL A 75 0.81 -2.05 0.38
C VAL A 75 2.01 -2.97 0.36
N LEU A 76 2.58 -3.17 -0.83
CA LEU A 76 3.85 -3.85 -1.02
C LEU A 76 4.96 -2.78 -1.07
N ASP A 77 5.88 -2.79 -0.11
CA ASP A 77 7.02 -1.84 -0.07
C ASP A 77 8.19 -2.36 -0.94
N GLU A 78 7.91 -2.52 -2.23
CA GLU A 78 8.93 -2.82 -3.23
C GLU A 78 9.23 -1.57 -4.06
N LYS A 79 10.51 -1.17 -4.06
CA LYS A 79 10.97 0.04 -4.73
C LYS A 79 11.66 -0.33 -6.03
N LEU A 80 11.07 0.05 -7.15
CA LEU A 80 11.68 -0.13 -8.47
C LEU A 80 12.94 0.73 -8.63
N TYR A 81 12.88 1.98 -8.16
CA TYR A 81 14.00 2.91 -8.17
C TYR A 81 13.83 3.95 -7.06
N MET A 82 14.92 4.63 -6.70
CA MET A 82 14.87 5.71 -5.73
C MET A 82 14.44 7.01 -6.41
N GLY A 83 13.30 7.55 -5.96
CA GLY A 83 12.86 8.90 -6.29
C GLY A 83 13.33 9.88 -5.21
N HIS A 84 13.75 11.08 -5.64
CA HIS A 84 14.08 12.17 -4.73
C HIS A 84 13.04 13.28 -4.86
N MET A 85 12.53 13.77 -3.73
CA MET A 85 11.73 15.00 -3.71
C MET A 85 12.68 16.19 -3.83
N SER A 86 12.48 17.01 -4.86
CA SER A 86 13.33 18.16 -5.16
C SER A 86 12.51 19.44 -5.31
N TRP A 87 13.04 20.55 -4.80
CA TRP A 87 12.50 21.88 -5.07
C TRP A 87 13.14 22.47 -6.32
N TRP A 88 12.31 22.85 -7.28
CA TRP A 88 12.74 23.50 -8.51
C TRP A 88 12.72 25.00 -8.30
N LEU A 89 13.89 25.63 -8.41
CA LEU A 89 14.06 27.08 -8.33
C LEU A 89 14.48 27.61 -9.70
N PRO A 90 14.06 28.84 -10.09
CA PRO A 90 14.53 29.45 -11.33
C PRO A 90 16.06 29.51 -11.37
N LEU A 91 16.62 29.35 -12.57
CA LEU A 91 18.06 29.50 -12.80
C LEU A 91 18.54 30.86 -12.28
N ASN A 92 19.71 30.88 -11.62
CA ASN A 92 20.34 32.07 -11.04
C ASN A 92 19.52 32.78 -9.94
N THR A 93 18.60 32.09 -9.28
CA THR A 93 17.91 32.63 -8.11
C THR A 93 18.90 32.83 -6.95
N PRO A 94 19.01 34.04 -6.36
CA PRO A 94 19.96 34.29 -5.27
C PRO A 94 19.62 33.52 -3.99
N TYR A 95 18.37 33.10 -3.84
CA TYR A 95 17.87 32.36 -2.67
C TYR A 95 18.26 30.88 -2.66
N THR A 96 18.77 30.32 -3.76
CA THR A 96 19.07 28.88 -3.84
C THR A 96 20.02 28.42 -2.73
N SER A 97 21.08 29.17 -2.46
CA SER A 97 22.05 28.83 -1.40
C SER A 97 21.44 28.91 -0.01
N THR A 98 20.62 29.94 0.23
CA THR A 98 19.91 30.16 1.50
C THR A 98 18.88 29.06 1.76
N VAL A 99 18.04 28.75 0.78
CA VAL A 99 17.01 27.70 0.88
C VAL A 99 17.65 26.34 1.11
N SER A 100 18.67 25.98 0.31
CA SER A 100 19.38 24.71 0.46
C SER A 100 20.01 24.57 1.85
N ARG A 101 20.65 25.63 2.37
CA ARG A 101 21.22 25.61 3.73
C ARG A 101 20.16 25.38 4.80
N HIS A 102 19.02 26.06 4.71
CA HIS A 102 17.95 25.87 5.69
C HIS A 102 17.31 24.48 5.61
N LEU A 103 17.14 23.92 4.40
CA LEU A 103 16.65 22.56 4.21
C LEU A 103 17.61 21.52 4.80
N ILE A 104 18.92 21.69 4.59
CA ILE A 104 19.95 20.84 5.21
C ILE A 104 19.86 20.93 6.73
N ASN A 105 19.78 22.15 7.28
CA ASN A 105 19.64 22.33 8.73
C ASN A 105 18.37 21.65 9.28
N LEU A 106 17.24 21.70 8.57
CA LEU A 106 16.01 21.02 8.99
C LEU A 106 16.16 19.48 8.97
N LEU A 107 16.90 18.95 8.01
CA LEU A 107 17.21 17.54 7.89
C LEU A 107 18.16 17.08 9.01
N GLU A 108 19.27 17.79 9.21
CA GLU A 108 20.30 17.48 10.20
C GLU A 108 19.78 17.58 11.64
N ASN A 109 18.95 18.58 11.93
CA ASN A 109 18.28 18.71 13.22
C ASN A 109 17.14 17.69 13.41
N GLY A 110 16.85 16.85 12.41
CA GLY A 110 15.83 15.81 12.47
C GLY A 110 14.39 16.34 12.51
N VAL A 111 14.18 17.64 12.25
CA VAL A 111 12.84 18.26 12.25
C VAL A 111 11.98 17.61 11.17
N LEU A 112 12.52 17.44 9.97
CA LEU A 112 11.80 16.79 8.87
C LEU A 112 11.43 15.34 9.21
N ARG A 113 12.37 14.60 9.81
CA ARG A 113 12.15 13.22 10.26
C ARG A 113 11.05 13.13 11.33
N LYS A 114 11.01 14.10 12.26
CA LYS A 114 9.98 14.19 13.29
C LYS A 114 8.60 14.48 12.69
N ILE A 115 8.51 15.45 11.78
CA ILE A 115 7.26 15.79 11.08
C ILE A 115 6.72 14.57 10.32
N TYR A 116 7.58 13.92 9.54
CA TYR A 116 7.22 12.73 8.78
C TYR A 116 6.74 11.58 9.70
N ARG A 117 7.49 11.27 10.76
CA ARG A 117 7.11 10.20 11.70
C ARG A 117 5.80 10.51 12.42
N ASN A 118 5.55 11.75 12.78
CA ASN A 118 4.28 12.14 13.39
C ASN A 118 3.14 11.93 12.41
N TYR A 119 3.28 12.41 11.18
CA TYR A 119 2.26 12.26 10.14
C TYR A 119 1.93 10.78 9.87
N VAL A 120 2.94 9.96 9.55
CA VAL A 120 2.73 8.53 9.27
C VAL A 120 2.29 7.76 10.51
N GLY A 121 2.79 8.13 11.69
CA GLY A 121 2.42 7.51 12.96
C GLY A 121 0.94 7.71 13.31
N HIS A 122 0.36 8.86 13.00
CA HIS A 122 -1.08 9.09 13.14
C HIS A 122 -1.88 8.18 12.21
N VAL A 123 -1.49 8.13 10.92
CA VAL A 123 -2.16 7.28 9.91
C VAL A 123 -2.16 5.81 10.32
N ILE A 124 -1.04 5.27 10.81
CA ILE A 124 -0.94 3.85 11.19
C ILE A 124 -1.82 3.53 12.40
N ARG A 125 -1.84 4.40 13.42
CA ARG A 125 -2.62 4.19 14.65
C ARG A 125 -4.11 4.11 14.37
N ASP A 126 -4.62 5.02 13.56
CA ASP A 126 -6.04 5.07 13.20
C ASP A 126 -6.45 3.80 12.42
N VAL A 127 -5.58 3.30 11.54
CA VAL A 127 -5.83 2.05 10.81
C VAL A 127 -5.84 0.82 11.74
N GLN A 128 -4.95 0.78 12.74
CA GLN A 128 -4.95 -0.30 13.73
C GLN A 128 -6.24 -0.28 14.56
N GLN A 129 -6.70 0.90 14.97
CA GLN A 129 -7.98 1.04 15.68
C GLN A 129 -9.17 0.57 14.84
N LEU A 130 -9.18 0.82 13.53
CA LEU A 130 -10.24 0.32 12.64
C LEU A 130 -10.30 -1.22 12.61
N ARG A 131 -9.14 -1.90 12.60
CA ARG A 131 -9.08 -3.37 12.64
C ARG A 131 -9.47 -3.95 14.00
N GLU A 132 -9.07 -3.30 15.09
CA GLU A 132 -9.40 -3.76 16.44
C GLU A 132 -10.90 -3.64 16.75
N ASN A 133 -11.63 -2.77 16.05
CA ASN A 133 -13.07 -2.60 16.19
C ASN A 133 -13.92 -3.59 15.38
N GLU A 134 -13.33 -4.47 14.56
CA GLU A 134 -14.09 -5.54 13.92
C GLU A 134 -14.55 -6.58 14.96
N ALA A 135 -15.86 -6.61 15.22
CA ALA A 135 -16.45 -7.55 16.15
C ALA A 135 -16.25 -8.99 15.65
N LEU A 136 -15.79 -9.88 16.54
CA LEU A 136 -15.67 -11.30 16.23
C LEU A 136 -17.04 -11.86 15.81
N THR A 137 -17.14 -12.26 14.55
CA THR A 137 -18.35 -12.90 14.02
C THR A 137 -18.39 -14.38 14.37
N LEU A 138 -19.60 -14.94 14.46
CA LEU A 138 -19.82 -16.37 14.71
C LEU A 138 -19.09 -17.28 13.70
N ALA A 139 -18.81 -16.78 12.50
CA ALA A 139 -18.02 -17.45 11.47
C ALA A 139 -16.60 -17.83 11.95
N HIS A 140 -15.99 -17.02 12.82
CA HIS A 140 -14.68 -17.31 13.40
C HIS A 140 -14.71 -18.50 14.38
N LEU A 141 -15.89 -18.82 14.94
CA LEU A 141 -16.08 -19.93 15.89
C LEU A 141 -16.61 -21.21 15.22
N GLN A 142 -16.85 -21.19 13.90
CA GLN A 142 -17.47 -22.32 13.18
C GLN A 142 -16.68 -23.62 13.34
N GLY A 143 -15.34 -23.54 13.35
CA GLY A 143 -14.48 -24.70 13.51
C GLY A 143 -14.71 -25.43 14.84
N ALA A 144 -14.90 -24.70 15.93
CA ALA A 144 -15.14 -25.28 17.25
C ALA A 144 -16.50 -26.01 17.32
N PHE A 145 -17.53 -25.45 16.68
CA PHE A 145 -18.85 -26.09 16.60
C PHE A 145 -18.84 -27.35 15.71
N ILE A 146 -18.15 -27.30 14.58
CA ILE A 146 -17.99 -28.46 13.69
C ILE A 146 -17.26 -29.58 14.43
N LEU A 147 -16.17 -29.27 15.13
CA LEU A 147 -15.38 -30.26 15.87
C LEU A 147 -16.21 -30.91 16.99
N ARG A 148 -17.04 -30.10 17.68
CA ARG A 148 -17.99 -30.60 18.68
C ARG A 148 -19.06 -31.50 18.07
N GLY A 149 -19.61 -31.14 16.91
CA GLY A 149 -20.59 -31.95 16.19
C GLY A 149 -20.01 -33.30 15.78
N ILE A 150 -18.80 -33.31 15.20
CA ILE A 150 -18.09 -34.53 14.82
C ILE A 150 -17.81 -35.39 16.06
N GLY A 151 -17.32 -34.80 17.15
CA GLY A 151 -17.04 -35.51 18.40
C GLY A 151 -18.28 -36.16 19.03
N LEU A 152 -19.44 -35.51 18.94
CA LEU A 152 -20.69 -36.11 19.39
C LEU A 152 -21.13 -37.26 18.49
N LEU A 153 -21.03 -37.11 17.17
CA LEU A 153 -21.38 -38.16 16.22
C LEU A 153 -20.50 -39.40 16.35
N THR A 154 -19.18 -39.23 16.49
CA THR A 154 -18.26 -40.35 16.71
C THR A 154 -18.49 -41.01 18.05
N GLY A 155 -18.71 -40.25 19.13
CA GLY A 155 -19.08 -40.81 20.43
C GLY A 155 -20.37 -41.64 20.38
N LEU A 156 -21.38 -41.16 19.66
CA LEU A 156 -22.66 -41.84 19.50
C LEU A 156 -22.52 -43.13 18.66
N LEU A 157 -21.69 -43.11 17.62
CA LEU A 157 -21.35 -44.30 16.83
C LEU A 157 -20.66 -45.36 17.69
N PHE A 158 -19.67 -44.99 18.51
CA PHE A 158 -19.01 -45.92 19.42
C PHE A 158 -20.01 -46.57 20.40
N LEU A 159 -20.90 -45.77 20.98
CA LEU A 159 -21.92 -46.24 21.91
C LEU A 159 -22.90 -47.22 21.24
N LEU A 160 -23.28 -46.97 19.99
CA LEU A 160 -24.14 -47.87 19.22
C LEU A 160 -23.44 -49.19 18.88
N VAL A 161 -22.16 -49.15 18.51
CA VAL A 161 -21.35 -50.35 18.24
C VAL A 161 -21.20 -51.19 19.50
N GLU A 162 -20.91 -50.57 20.65
CA GLU A 162 -20.77 -51.27 21.93
C GLU A 162 -22.08 -51.92 22.38
N ARG A 163 -23.24 -51.37 22.02
CA ARG A 163 -24.54 -51.95 22.39
C ARG A 163 -25.03 -53.07 21.47
N LEU A 164 -24.45 -53.20 20.27
CA LEU A 164 -24.79 -54.21 19.26
C LEU A 164 -23.82 -55.40 19.28
N ALA A 165 -22.63 -55.23 19.86
CA ALA A 165 -21.67 -56.29 20.15
C ALA A 165 -22.05 -57.04 21.46
#